data_AF-A0A4P9W1U0-F1
#
_entry.id   AF-A0A4P9W1U0-F1
#
_cell.length_a   1.000
_cell.length_b   1.000
_cell.length_c   1.000
_cell.angle_alpha   90.00
_cell.angle_beta   90.00
_cell.angle_gamma   90.00
#
_symmetry.space_group_name_H-M   'P 1'
#
loop_
_entity.id
_entity.type
_entity.pdbx_description
1 polymer ?
#
loop_
_entity_poly.entity_id
_entity_poly.type
_entity_poly.pdbx_seq_one_letter_code
_entity_poly.pdbx_strand_id
1 'polypeptide(L)'
;MTDEKNEPATLTAVDYLEEQDKLIKEAAETIPGRIDTCSFNKGYVRQQVFSCLTCVADGTDANGVCYGCAVSRGAVLTPFSPASHPKCHTTHDVVELFYKRNFRCDCGTAKINGKCSLQKKTGVLNEKNKYNHNFEGKFCYCRSKYTPESETG
;
A
#
# COMPACT_ATOMS: atom_id res chain seq x y z
N MET A 1 12.00 -26.15 -48.34
CA MET A 1 12.04 -25.94 -46.89
C MET A 1 10.93 -24.95 -46.59
N THR A 2 9.97 -25.36 -45.77
CA THR A 2 8.66 -24.72 -45.60
C THR A 2 8.78 -23.39 -44.86
N ASP A 3 8.40 -22.30 -45.52
CA ASP A 3 8.06 -21.03 -44.89
C ASP A 3 6.77 -21.22 -44.06
N GLU A 4 6.92 -21.31 -42.74
CA GLU A 4 5.79 -21.21 -41.81
C GLU A 4 5.25 -19.78 -41.85
N LYS A 5 4.14 -19.60 -42.58
CA LYS A 5 3.34 -18.38 -42.53
C LYS A 5 2.71 -18.26 -41.14
N ASN A 6 3.28 -17.41 -40.30
CA ASN A 6 2.64 -16.94 -39.08
C ASN A 6 1.52 -15.95 -39.48
N GLU A 7 0.31 -16.46 -39.70
CA GLU A 7 -0.89 -15.64 -39.84
C GLU A 7 -1.17 -14.91 -38.52
N PRO A 8 -1.47 -13.60 -38.53
CA PRO A 8 -1.86 -12.91 -37.31
C PRO A 8 -3.16 -13.51 -36.82
N ALA A 9 -3.11 -14.22 -35.69
CA ALA A 9 -4.28 -14.77 -35.03
C ALA A 9 -5.34 -13.66 -34.88
N THR A 10 -6.47 -13.83 -35.55
CA THR A 10 -7.61 -12.92 -35.43
C THR A 10 -8.24 -13.13 -34.06
N LEU A 11 -7.80 -12.33 -33.09
CA LEU A 11 -8.36 -12.32 -31.74
C LEU A 11 -9.74 -11.65 -31.78
N THR A 12 -10.78 -12.33 -31.29
CA THR A 12 -12.09 -11.69 -31.18
C THR A 12 -12.16 -10.83 -29.91
N ALA A 13 -13.08 -9.86 -29.90
CA ALA A 13 -13.28 -9.03 -28.71
C ALA A 13 -13.72 -9.84 -27.48
N VAL A 14 -14.40 -10.97 -27.70
CA VAL A 14 -14.83 -11.86 -26.61
C VAL A 14 -13.64 -12.59 -26.01
N ASP A 15 -12.78 -13.19 -26.85
CA ASP A 15 -11.58 -13.90 -26.40
C ASP A 15 -10.65 -12.98 -25.59
N TYR A 16 -10.51 -11.72 -26.01
CA TYR A 16 -9.72 -10.72 -25.28
C TYR A 16 -10.29 -10.44 -23.88
N LEU A 17 -11.60 -10.26 -23.75
CA LEU A 17 -12.24 -9.97 -22.46
C LEU A 17 -12.11 -11.17 -21.50
N GLU A 18 -12.29 -12.39 -21.98
CA GLU A 18 -12.13 -13.61 -21.18
C GLU A 18 -10.70 -13.79 -20.68
N GLU A 19 -9.71 -13.49 -21.53
CA GLU A 19 -8.29 -13.51 -21.15
C GLU A 19 -7.98 -12.45 -20.09
N GLN A 20 -8.50 -11.22 -20.23
CA GLN A 20 -8.35 -10.17 -19.23
C GLN A 20 -8.96 -10.57 -17.88
N ASP A 21 -10.17 -11.13 -17.87
CA ASP A 21 -10.83 -11.57 -16.64
C ASP A 21 -10.06 -12.68 -15.92
N LYS A 22 -9.47 -13.61 -16.69
CA LYS A 22 -8.61 -14.66 -16.15
C LYS A 22 -7.37 -14.08 -15.47
N LEU A 23 -6.67 -13.15 -16.12
CA LEU A 23 -5.48 -12.50 -15.57
C LEU A 23 -5.80 -11.70 -14.31
N ILE A 24 -6.94 -10.98 -14.28
CA ILE A 24 -7.40 -10.24 -13.11
C ILE A 24 -7.66 -11.20 -11.94
N LYS A 25 -8.30 -12.35 -12.21
CA LYS A 25 -8.58 -13.36 -11.19
C LYS A 25 -7.30 -13.97 -10.62
N GLU A 26 -6.36 -14.39 -11.46
CA GLU A 26 -5.06 -14.92 -11.03
C GLU A 26 -4.27 -13.90 -10.21
N ALA A 27 -4.28 -12.62 -10.63
CA ALA A 27 -3.67 -11.53 -9.88
C ALA A 27 -4.36 -11.32 -8.52
N ALA A 28 -5.69 -11.37 -8.45
CA ALA A 28 -6.45 -11.22 -7.21
C ALA A 28 -6.20 -12.36 -6.21
N GLU A 29 -5.92 -13.57 -6.69
CA GLU A 29 -5.56 -14.72 -5.87
C GLU A 29 -4.12 -14.62 -5.31
N THR A 30 -3.23 -13.98 -6.06
CA THR A 30 -1.79 -13.91 -5.73
C THR A 30 -1.44 -12.67 -4.89
N ILE A 31 -2.15 -11.54 -5.07
CA ILE A 31 -1.83 -10.28 -4.39
C ILE A 31 -2.35 -10.32 -2.93
N PRO A 32 -1.48 -10.17 -1.92
CA PRO A 32 -1.89 -10.25 -0.52
C PRO A 32 -2.72 -9.02 -0.12
N GLY A 33 -4.05 -9.15 -0.14
CA GLY A 33 -4.97 -8.12 0.33
C GLY A 33 -5.44 -7.15 -0.76
N ARG A 34 -6.25 -6.16 -0.37
CA ARG A 34 -6.87 -5.20 -1.30
C ARG A 34 -6.06 -3.92 -1.41
N ILE A 35 -5.48 -3.67 -2.59
CA ILE A 35 -4.68 -2.47 -2.90
C ILE A 35 -5.53 -1.22 -3.12
N ASP A 36 -6.80 -1.40 -3.48
CA ASP A 36 -7.76 -0.34 -3.81
C ASP A 36 -8.51 0.22 -2.59
N THR A 37 -8.33 -0.38 -1.41
CA THR A 37 -9.15 -0.09 -0.23
C THR A 37 -8.30 0.21 1.00
N CYS A 38 -8.49 1.38 1.62
CA CYS A 38 -7.93 1.67 2.93
C CYS A 38 -8.70 0.95 4.05
N SER A 39 -7.99 0.33 4.99
CA SER A 39 -8.59 -0.43 6.09
C SER A 39 -9.21 0.42 7.20
N PHE A 40 -9.09 1.75 7.17
CA PHE A 40 -9.49 2.61 8.28
C PHE A 40 -10.95 2.45 8.73
N ASN A 41 -11.89 2.26 7.81
CA ASN A 41 -13.31 2.06 8.16
C ASN A 41 -13.59 0.67 8.76
N LYS A 42 -12.66 -0.27 8.63
CA LYS A 42 -12.73 -1.57 9.33
C LYS A 42 -12.44 -1.42 10.83
N GLY A 43 -12.01 -0.23 11.29
CA GLY A 43 -11.69 0.03 12.68
C GLY A 43 -10.35 -0.57 13.09
N TYR A 44 -10.29 -1.11 14.31
CA TYR A 44 -9.08 -1.72 14.86
C TYR A 44 -9.08 -3.22 14.58
N VAL A 45 -8.27 -3.63 13.60
CA VAL A 45 -8.23 -5.01 13.12
C VAL A 45 -6.82 -5.58 13.18
N ARG A 46 -6.69 -6.90 13.03
CA ARG A 46 -5.40 -7.52 12.70
C ARG A 46 -5.12 -7.31 11.22
N GLN A 47 -4.01 -6.65 10.91
CA GLN A 47 -3.61 -6.34 9.53
C GLN A 47 -2.10 -6.15 9.42
N GLN A 48 -1.57 -6.27 8.20
CA GLN A 48 -0.22 -5.80 7.89
C GLN A 48 -0.15 -4.28 8.05
N VAL A 49 0.90 -3.81 8.71
CA VAL A 49 1.15 -2.39 8.96
C VAL A 49 2.53 -2.03 8.43
N PHE A 50 2.61 -0.86 7.82
CA PHE A 50 3.83 -0.28 7.29
C PHE A 50 4.06 1.06 7.97
N SER A 51 5.29 1.40 8.35
CA SER A 51 5.63 2.74 8.83
C SER A 51 6.19 3.58 7.70
N CYS A 52 5.70 4.81 7.54
CA CYS A 52 6.24 5.74 6.56
C CYS A 52 7.32 6.61 7.20
N LEU A 53 8.58 6.28 6.94
CA LEU A 53 9.75 6.97 7.51
C LEU A 53 9.90 8.40 6.99
N THR A 54 9.52 8.66 5.73
CA THR A 54 9.47 10.02 5.18
C THR A 54 8.51 10.90 5.98
N CYS A 55 7.30 10.40 6.27
CA CYS A 55 6.34 11.18 7.07
C CYS A 55 6.80 11.35 8.52
N VAL A 56 7.47 10.35 9.11
CA VAL A 56 8.08 10.50 10.44
C VAL A 56 9.14 11.62 10.43
N ALA A 57 9.97 11.68 9.38
CA ALA A 57 10.99 12.72 9.22
C ALA A 57 10.40 14.13 9.02
N ASP A 58 9.23 14.25 8.37
CA ASP A 58 8.50 15.52 8.16
C ASP A 58 7.86 16.09 9.44
N GLY A 59 8.20 15.55 10.61
CA GLY A 59 7.72 16.03 11.91
C GLY A 59 6.45 15.35 12.41
N THR A 60 6.06 14.20 11.83
CA THR A 60 4.98 13.37 12.42
C THR A 60 5.56 12.41 13.46
N ASP A 61 4.85 12.25 14.58
CA ASP A 61 5.10 11.14 15.50
C ASP A 61 4.99 9.79 14.77
N ALA A 62 5.58 8.74 15.33
CA ALA A 62 5.49 7.36 14.83
C ALA A 62 4.11 7.03 14.22
N ASN A 63 4.07 6.62 12.95
CA ASN A 63 2.83 6.46 12.18
C ASN A 63 2.74 5.07 11.55
N GLY A 64 1.52 4.56 11.29
CA GLY A 64 1.35 3.30 10.59
C GLY A 64 0.22 3.31 9.57
N VAL A 65 0.51 2.80 8.38
CA VAL A 65 -0.41 2.74 7.25
C VAL A 65 -0.70 1.29 6.87
N CYS A 66 -1.91 1.04 6.36
CA CYS A 66 -2.30 -0.30 5.90
C CYS A 66 -1.70 -0.61 4.53
N TYR A 67 -1.66 -1.90 4.18
CA TYR A 67 -1.22 -2.40 2.87
C TYR A 67 -1.72 -1.56 1.70
N GLY A 68 -3.04 -1.35 1.58
CA GLY A 68 -3.62 -0.55 0.50
C GLY A 68 -3.03 0.86 0.41
N CYS A 69 -2.78 1.55 1.52
CA CYS A 69 -2.14 2.86 1.46
C CYS A 69 -0.66 2.75 1.06
N ALA A 70 0.09 1.80 1.62
CA ALA A 70 1.50 1.61 1.31
C ALA A 70 1.76 1.36 -0.19
N VAL A 71 0.88 0.59 -0.86
CA VAL A 71 1.08 0.19 -2.27
C VAL A 71 0.17 0.90 -3.27
N SER A 72 -0.91 1.58 -2.84
CA SER A 72 -1.83 2.23 -3.78
C SER A 72 -1.18 3.43 -4.47
N ARG A 73 -1.08 3.31 -5.79
CA ARG A 73 -1.12 4.48 -6.67
C ARG A 73 -2.56 4.94 -6.61
N GLY A 74 -2.82 6.04 -5.88
CA GLY A 74 -4.17 6.47 -5.54
C GLY A 74 -5.15 6.38 -6.71
N ALA A 75 -6.38 5.96 -6.42
CA ALA A 75 -7.39 5.52 -7.37
C ALA A 75 -7.44 6.35 -8.68
N VAL A 76 -6.89 5.79 -9.77
CA VAL A 76 -7.06 6.29 -11.15
C VAL A 76 -8.42 5.82 -11.64
N LEU A 77 -9.50 6.35 -11.05
CA LEU A 77 -10.85 5.98 -11.49
C LEU A 77 -11.40 6.90 -12.57
N THR A 78 -10.70 7.97 -12.93
CA THR A 78 -11.10 8.80 -14.07
C THR A 78 -9.91 9.30 -14.89
N PRO A 79 -9.92 9.12 -16.22
CA PRO A 79 -8.88 9.62 -17.14
C PRO A 79 -8.85 11.17 -17.25
N PHE A 80 -9.69 11.86 -16.48
CA PHE A 80 -9.82 13.32 -16.45
C PHE A 80 -9.61 13.90 -15.04
N SER A 81 -9.12 13.11 -14.08
CA SER A 81 -8.82 13.64 -12.74
C SER A 81 -7.55 14.49 -12.79
N PRO A 82 -7.61 15.82 -12.52
CA PRO A 82 -6.41 16.64 -12.50
C PRO A 82 -5.46 16.06 -11.45
N ALA A 83 -4.14 16.23 -11.66
CA ALA A 83 -2.96 15.73 -10.91
C ALA A 83 -2.95 15.91 -9.37
N SER A 84 -4.07 15.69 -8.71
CA SER A 84 -4.44 16.16 -7.38
C SER A 84 -4.81 15.01 -6.44
N HIS A 85 -4.72 13.76 -6.90
CA HIS A 85 -4.91 12.60 -6.05
C HIS A 85 -3.56 12.26 -5.39
N PRO A 86 -3.39 12.54 -4.08
CA PRO A 86 -2.11 12.33 -3.43
C PRO A 86 -1.77 10.84 -3.41
N LYS A 87 -0.64 10.48 -4.00
CA LYS A 87 -0.07 9.14 -3.89
C LYS A 87 0.06 8.81 -2.40
N CYS A 88 -0.42 7.64 -2.00
CA CYS A 88 -0.65 7.34 -0.60
C CYS A 88 0.54 6.73 0.14
N HIS A 89 1.77 7.11 -0.24
CA HIS A 89 3.08 6.60 0.23
C HIS A 89 3.87 5.73 -0.77
N THR A 90 3.43 5.59 -2.04
CA THR A 90 4.21 4.85 -3.06
C THR A 90 5.56 5.47 -3.43
N THR A 91 5.77 6.74 -3.11
CA THR A 91 7.03 7.48 -3.37
C THR A 91 7.78 7.81 -2.09
N HIS A 92 7.28 7.36 -0.94
CA HIS A 92 7.93 7.58 0.35
C HIS A 92 8.75 6.35 0.71
N ASP A 93 9.69 6.54 1.63
CA ASP A 93 10.35 5.43 2.29
C ASP A 93 9.37 4.80 3.29
N VAL A 94 9.03 3.54 3.07
CA VAL A 94 8.04 2.80 3.86
C VAL A 94 8.63 1.45 4.23
N VAL A 95 8.61 1.14 5.53
CA VAL A 95 9.13 -0.13 6.07
C VAL A 95 8.00 -1.02 6.56
N GLU A 96 8.07 -2.31 6.27
CA GLU A 96 7.09 -3.28 6.72
C GLU A 96 7.28 -3.61 8.22
N LEU A 97 6.19 -3.54 8.99
CA LEU A 97 6.14 -3.89 10.41
C LEU A 97 5.40 -5.21 10.68
N PHE A 98 5.14 -5.97 9.62
CA PHE A 98 4.34 -7.20 9.59
C PHE A 98 2.93 -7.00 10.17
N TYR A 99 2.31 -8.09 10.61
CA TYR A 99 0.96 -8.05 11.19
C TYR A 99 0.96 -7.44 12.59
N LYS A 100 0.18 -6.38 12.78
CA LYS A 100 -0.18 -5.84 14.10
C LYS A 100 -1.64 -6.17 14.43
N ARG A 101 -1.93 -6.30 15.73
CA ARG A 101 -3.29 -6.50 16.25
C ARG A 101 -3.86 -5.17 16.74
N ASN A 102 -5.17 -5.02 16.67
CA ASN A 102 -5.87 -3.83 17.16
C ASN A 102 -5.26 -2.52 16.62
N PHE A 103 -5.00 -2.48 15.31
CA PHE A 103 -4.38 -1.33 14.64
C PHE A 103 -5.33 -0.76 13.59
N ARG A 104 -5.35 0.57 13.47
CA ARG A 104 -6.15 1.31 12.49
C ARG A 104 -5.25 2.24 11.67
N CYS A 105 -5.47 2.29 10.35
CA CYS A 105 -4.60 3.00 9.42
C CYS A 105 -4.56 4.53 9.68
N ASP A 106 -3.36 5.09 9.83
CA ASP A 106 -3.11 6.53 10.08
C ASP A 106 -3.07 7.40 8.82
N CYS A 107 -3.05 6.81 7.62
CA CYS A 107 -2.97 7.58 6.37
C CYS A 107 -4.13 8.58 6.27
N GLY A 108 -3.83 9.88 6.10
CA GLY A 108 -4.83 10.95 6.02
C GLY A 108 -5.58 11.28 7.33
N THR A 109 -5.15 10.70 8.46
CA THR A 109 -5.61 11.11 9.79
C THR A 109 -4.85 12.35 10.26
N ALA A 110 -5.19 12.91 11.42
CA ALA A 110 -4.43 14.02 12.00
C ALA A 110 -2.96 13.65 12.30
N LYS A 111 -2.62 12.35 12.32
CA LYS A 111 -1.26 11.87 12.59
C LYS A 111 -0.33 11.94 11.37
N ILE A 112 -0.86 11.91 10.15
CA ILE A 112 -0.06 11.99 8.93
C ILE A 112 -0.51 13.22 8.14
N ASN A 113 0.40 14.17 7.95
CA ASN A 113 0.15 15.34 7.11
C ASN A 113 -0.16 14.89 5.67
N GLY A 114 -1.36 15.23 5.19
CA GLY A 114 -1.84 14.86 3.86
C GLY A 114 -3.24 14.26 3.89
N LYS A 115 -3.75 13.91 2.71
CA LYS A 115 -5.06 13.27 2.55
C LYS A 115 -4.86 11.84 2.05
N CYS A 116 -5.67 10.92 2.55
CA CYS A 116 -5.70 9.57 2.01
C CYS A 116 -6.51 9.55 0.70
N SER A 117 -5.92 8.97 -0.34
CA SER A 117 -6.52 8.80 -1.67
C SER A 117 -7.66 7.79 -1.69
N LEU A 118 -7.67 6.84 -0.75
CA LEU A 118 -8.62 5.73 -0.73
C LEU A 118 -9.75 5.94 0.30
N GLN A 119 -9.60 6.91 1.21
CA GLN A 119 -10.58 7.16 2.26
C GLN A 119 -10.49 8.60 2.76
N LYS A 120 -11.61 9.31 2.77
CA LYS A 120 -11.66 10.67 3.33
C LYS A 120 -11.67 10.60 4.86
N LYS A 121 -10.67 11.19 5.48
CA LYS A 121 -10.52 11.30 6.93
C LYS A 121 -10.08 12.74 7.21
N THR A 122 -10.65 13.37 8.23
CA THR A 122 -10.32 14.77 8.55
C THR A 122 -10.37 14.94 10.05
N GLY A 123 -9.26 15.37 10.65
CA GLY A 123 -9.16 15.65 12.07
C GLY A 123 -9.28 14.44 13.01
N VAL A 124 -9.29 13.20 12.50
CA VAL A 124 -9.41 12.00 13.34
C VAL A 124 -8.05 11.59 13.88
N LEU A 125 -7.97 11.19 15.16
CA LEU A 125 -6.80 10.56 15.76
C LEU A 125 -7.14 9.10 16.16
N ASN A 126 -6.19 8.18 15.95
CA ASN A 126 -6.35 6.76 16.31
C ASN A 126 -5.79 6.49 17.71
N GLU A 127 -6.52 6.88 18.76
CA GLU A 127 -6.07 6.83 20.16
C GLU A 127 -5.66 5.43 20.67
N LYS A 128 -6.20 4.34 20.09
CA LYS A 128 -5.88 2.97 20.54
C LYS A 128 -4.68 2.36 19.81
N ASN A 129 -4.11 3.06 18.83
CA ASN A 129 -2.90 2.59 18.16
C ASN A 129 -1.72 2.63 19.15
N LYS A 130 -0.90 1.58 19.13
CA LYS A 130 0.31 1.47 19.94
C LYS A 130 1.53 1.51 19.04
N TYR A 131 2.48 2.36 19.39
CA TYR A 131 3.69 2.60 18.62
C TYR A 131 4.89 2.25 19.48
N ASN A 132 5.85 1.54 18.89
CA ASN A 132 7.14 1.22 19.49
C ASN A 132 8.26 1.67 18.55
N HIS A 133 9.51 1.41 18.93
CA HIS A 133 10.69 1.77 18.14
C HIS A 133 10.70 1.20 16.70
N ASN A 134 9.94 0.14 16.39
CA ASN A 134 9.84 -0.37 15.02
C ASN A 134 9.19 0.63 14.05
N PHE A 135 8.31 1.50 14.55
CA PHE A 135 7.70 2.55 13.73
C PHE A 135 8.69 3.66 13.36
N GLU A 136 9.89 3.69 13.97
CA GLU A 136 11.00 4.56 13.60
C GLU A 136 12.01 3.87 12.66
N GLY A 137 11.67 2.69 12.14
CA GLY A 137 12.58 1.88 11.31
C GLY A 137 13.71 1.20 12.11
N LYS A 138 13.59 1.13 13.45
CA LYS A 138 14.56 0.50 14.33
C LYS A 138 14.08 -0.89 14.74
N PHE A 139 14.95 -1.89 14.65
CA PHE A 139 14.62 -3.28 14.94
C PHE A 139 15.64 -3.90 15.91
N CYS A 140 15.32 -5.10 16.41
CA CYS A 140 16.12 -5.82 17.41
C CYS A 140 16.23 -5.10 18.78
N TYR A 141 16.80 -5.79 19.78
CA TYR A 141 17.04 -5.22 21.11
C TYR A 141 18.05 -4.07 21.07
N CYS A 142 18.95 -4.06 20.08
CA CYS A 142 19.96 -3.01 19.88
C CYS A 142 19.38 -1.71 19.28
N ARG A 143 18.12 -1.73 18.80
CA ARG A 143 17.43 -0.57 18.19
C ARG A 143 18.17 0.04 16.99
N SER A 144 18.91 -0.78 16.26
CA SER A 144 19.58 -0.36 15.03
C SER A 144 18.57 -0.21 13.89
N LYS A 145 18.86 0.69 12.94
CA LYS A 145 18.12 0.75 11.68
C LYS A 145 18.35 -0.54 10.92
N TYR A 146 17.29 -1.12 10.36
CA TYR A 146 17.42 -2.31 9.53
C TYR A 146 17.80 -1.91 8.11
N THR A 147 18.94 -2.41 7.63
CA THR A 147 19.43 -2.21 6.27
C THR A 147 19.68 -3.58 5.65
N PRO A 148 18.79 -4.08 4.76
CA PRO A 148 18.86 -5.45 4.26
C PRO A 148 20.23 -5.84 3.68
N GLU A 149 20.93 -4.87 3.08
CA GLU A 149 22.22 -5.05 2.43
C GLU A 149 23.39 -5.27 3.40
N SER A 150 23.27 -4.81 4.66
CA SER A 150 24.34 -4.91 5.66
C SER A 150 24.14 -6.05 6.66
N GLU A 151 23.05 -6.80 6.55
CA GLU A 151 22.77 -7.92 7.45
C GLU A 151 23.60 -9.13 7.05
N THR A 152 24.50 -9.55 7.94
CA THR A 152 25.18 -10.86 7.87
C THR A 152 24.42 -11.84 8.76
N GLY A 153 23.90 -12.91 8.15
CA GLY A 153 23.20 -14.00 8.84
C GLY A 153 24.12 -14.90 9.66
#